data_AF-A0A2I7J1J4-F1
#
_entry.id   AF-A0A2I7J1J4-F1
#
_cell.length_a   1.000
_cell.length_b   1.000
_cell.length_c   1.000
_cell.angle_alpha   90.00
_cell.angle_beta   90.00
_cell.angle_gamma   90.00
#
_symmetry.space_group_name_H-M   'P 1'
#
loop_
_entity.id
_entity.type
_entity.pdbx_description
1 polymer ?
#
loop_
_entity_poly.entity_id
_entity_poly.type
_entity_poly.pdbx_seq_one_letter_code
_entity_poly.pdbx_strand_id
1 'polypeptide(L)' 'MIRTIKQGAFIFIQGTFVRSLPNGKISVRVGNKTYEGEPVSRAA' A
#
# COMPACT_ATOMS: atom_id res chain seq x y z
N MET A 1 -6.46 8.05 -5.20
CA MET A 1 -5.95 7.03 -6.16
C MET A 1 -5.91 5.69 -5.47
N ILE A 2 -6.33 4.61 -6.13
CA ILE A 2 -6.17 3.25 -5.61
C ILE A 2 -4.72 2.78 -5.81
N ARG A 3 -4.15 2.17 -4.78
CA ARG A 3 -2.81 1.60 -4.77
C ARG A 3 -2.86 0.22 -4.13
N THR A 4 -1.95 -0.64 -4.55
CA THR A 4 -1.74 -1.95 -3.92
C THR A 4 -0.43 -1.92 -3.18
N ILE A 5 -0.46 -2.36 -1.93
CA ILE A 5 0.73 -2.59 -1.12
C ILE A 5 0.97 -4.08 -0.93
N LYS A 6 2.23 -4.46 -0.80
CA LYS A 6 2.68 -5.76 -0.33
C LYS A 6 2.97 -5.66 1.17
N GLN A 7 2.41 -6.57 1.95
CA GLN A 7 2.64 -6.71 3.37
C GLN A 7 3.25 -8.10 3.63
N GLY A 8 4.54 -8.14 3.99
CA GLY A 8 5.26 -9.41 4.11
C GLY A 8 5.45 -10.11 2.77
N ALA A 9 5.63 -11.43 2.78
CA ALA A 9 6.02 -12.16 1.58
C ALA A 9 4.87 -12.40 0.58
N PHE A 10 3.64 -12.61 1.05
CA PHE A 10 2.54 -13.14 0.23
C PHE A 10 1.21 -12.39 0.34
N ILE A 11 1.13 -11.32 1.14
CA ILE A 11 -0.13 -10.58 1.33
C ILE A 11 -0.08 -9.30 0.50
N PHE A 12 -1.11 -9.10 -0.34
CA PHE A 12 -1.31 -7.90 -1.13
C PHE A 12 -2.62 -7.23 -0.71
N ILE A 13 -2.57 -5.93 -0.43
CA ILE A 13 -3.72 -5.16 0.06
C ILE A 13 -3.93 -3.99 -0.91
N GLN A 14 -5.11 -3.96 -1.54
CA GLN A 14 -5.52 -2.86 -2.40
C GLN A 14 -6.38 -1.87 -1.61
N GLY A 15 -6.05 -0.58 -1.68
CA GLY A 15 -6.79 0.46 -0.97
C GLY A 15 -6.52 1.87 -1.49
N THR A 16 -7.16 2.85 -0.85
CA THR A 16 -7.00 4.26 -1.22
C THR A 16 -5.69 4.78 -0.65
N PHE A 17 -4.83 5.35 -1.49
CA PHE A 17 -3.59 5.99 -1.05
C PHE A 17 -3.87 7.11 -0.03
N VAL A 18 -3.16 7.06 1.10
CA VAL A 18 -3.25 8.07 2.16
C VAL A 18 -2.02 8.97 2.14
N ARG A 19 -0.82 8.38 2.22
CA ARG A 19 0.46 9.11 2.23
C ARG A 19 1.64 8.20 1.89
N SER A 20 2.75 8.83 1.53
CA SER A 20 4.07 8.18 1.45
C SER A 20 4.76 8.24 2.81
N LEU A 21 5.55 7.22 3.12
CA LEU A 21 6.35 7.12 4.34
C LEU A 21 7.84 7.34 3.99
N PRO A 22 8.66 7.82 4.94
CA PRO A 22 10.08 8.14 4.68
C PRO A 22 10.94 6.92 4.33
N ASN A 23 10.46 5.70 4.62
CA ASN A 23 11.15 4.45 4.31
C ASN A 23 10.78 3.87 2.93
N GLY A 24 10.14 4.65 2.05
CA GLY A 24 9.72 4.22 0.72
C GLY A 24 8.44 3.36 0.70
N LYS A 25 7.85 3.06 1.87
CA LYS A 25 6.53 2.44 1.96
C LYS A 25 5.43 3.47 1.71
N ILE A 26 4.22 2.99 1.50
CA ILE A 26 3.02 3.83 1.45
C ILE A 26 1.97 3.32 2.41
N SER A 27 1.10 4.22 2.87
CA SER A 27 -0.10 3.88 3.62
C SER A 27 -1.31 3.87 2.69
N VAL A 28 -2.12 2.81 2.75
CA VAL A 28 -3.41 2.70 2.06
C VAL A 28 -4.54 2.49 3.06
N ARG A 29 -5.73 3.01 2.77
CA ARG A 29 -6.93 2.84 3.58
C ARG A 29 -7.90 1.86 2.93
N VAL A 30 -8.40 0.91 3.70
CA VAL A 30 -9.44 -0.05 3.34
C VAL A 30 -10.55 0.05 4.39
N GLY A 31 -11.69 0.62 3.98
CA GLY A 31 -12.75 1.00 4.92
C GLY A 31 -12.22 1.92 6.02
N ASN A 32 -12.29 1.44 7.27
CA ASN A 32 -11.88 2.20 8.46
C ASN A 32 -10.46 1.87 8.93
N LYS A 33 -9.75 0.94 8.24
CA LYS A 33 -8.40 0.51 8.61
C LYS A 33 -7.37 1.10 7.65
N THR A 34 -6.22 1.50 8.20
CA THR A 34 -5.08 1.97 7.42
C THR A 34 -3.98 0.91 7.51
N TYR A 35 -3.44 0.53 6.37
CA TYR A 35 -2.40 -0.48 6.22
C TYR A 35 -1.17 0.14 5.59
N GLU A 36 0.00 -0.32 6.00
CA GLU A 36 1.29 0.16 5.52
C GLU A 36 2.05 -0.99 4.89
N GLY A 37 2.70 -0.71 3.75
CA GLY A 37 3.43 -1.73 3.01
C GLY A 37 4.17 -1.16 1.83
N GLU A 38 4.89 -2.05 1.14
CA GLU A 38 5.68 -1.70 -0.02
C GLU A 38 4.75 -1.46 -1.22
N PRO A 39 4.84 -0.33 -1.92
CA PRO A 39 4.03 -0.11 -3.11
C PRO A 39 4.37 -1.17 -4.17
N VAL A 40 3.34 -1.84 -4.70
CA VAL A 40 3.53 -2.72 -5.85
C VAL A 40 3.63 -1.85 -7.10
N SER A 41 4.82 -1.77 -7.68
CA SER A 41 5.02 -1.14 -8.99
C SER A 41 4.33 -1.98 -10.06
N ARG A 42 3.53 -1.35 -10.92
CA ARG A 42 3.03 -1.99 -12.13
C ARG A 42 4.25 -2.25 -13.02
N ALA A 43 4.52 -3.50 -13.38
CA ALA A 43 5.47 -3.79 -14.46
C ALA A 43 4.99 -3.03 -15.71
N ALA A 44 5.93 -2.36 -16.37
CA ALA A 44 5.69 -1.48 -17.51
C ALA A 44 5.09 -2.23 -18.70
#